data_AF-A0A1B6B812-F1
#
_entry.id   AF-A0A1B6B812-F1
#
_cell.length_a   1.000
_cell.length_b   1.000
_cell.length_c   1.000
_cell.angle_alpha   90.00
_cell.angle_beta   90.00
_cell.angle_gamma   90.00
#
_symmetry.space_group_name_H-M   'P 1'
#
loop_
_entity.id
_entity.type
_entity.pdbx_description
1 polymer ?
#
loop_
_entity_poly.entity_id
_entity_poly.type
_entity_poly.pdbx_seq_one_letter_code
_entity_poly.pdbx_strand_id
1 'polypeptide(L)'
;MCIHEEFADNEKLTKAFALCKKRVEDEGGRIISVVDTEARVAYKSPGHAKTGYKNSIITDEDSEIIPSYEVTPFNVNDDRLLPKLVTKVEEEFALKPKEVSADKGYATTEIRAYLYDKDITSNIDFYTISEKEKETYTCSDCQFQDNGNTLICPNGVVVDGFKLSSNALNRVYKVSSEYCRQCPKRNECLGKKEKVYLGTSKSFVAKARFDAILKDQERVKTEAFQEAKKRRFKIERRFAAGVTNHMMRRTRFIGLEATTKHVALSNIAVNLIRVINLLEKSKDTYALSS
;
A
#
# COMPACT_ATOMS: atom_id res chain seq x y z
N MET A 1 -44.89 18.58 27.29
CA MET A 1 -44.39 17.35 26.65
C MET A 1 -42.97 17.62 26.20
N CYS A 2 -42.00 17.03 26.87
CA CYS A 2 -40.60 17.12 26.49
C CYS A 2 -40.43 16.47 25.11
N ILE A 3 -39.59 17.08 24.26
CA ILE A 3 -39.25 16.66 22.88
C ILE A 3 -38.59 15.25 22.85
N HIS A 4 -38.56 14.52 23.97
CA HIS A 4 -38.03 13.17 24.10
C HIS A 4 -39.07 12.06 23.92
N GLU A 5 -40.36 12.30 24.18
CA GLU A 5 -41.37 11.23 24.18
C GLU A 5 -41.87 10.88 22.76
N GLU A 6 -42.01 11.86 21.85
CA GLU A 6 -42.49 11.61 20.47
C GLU A 6 -41.47 10.85 19.58
N PHE A 7 -40.21 10.76 19.98
CA PHE A 7 -39.16 10.06 19.24
C PHE A 7 -38.90 8.63 19.71
N ALA A 8 -39.42 8.25 20.88
CA ALA A 8 -39.20 6.93 21.47
C ALA A 8 -39.96 5.82 20.72
N ASP A 9 -41.16 6.13 20.21
CA ASP A 9 -42.06 5.15 19.59
C ASP A 9 -41.88 5.01 18.07
N ASN A 10 -41.04 5.85 17.45
CA ASN A 10 -40.84 5.84 16.00
C ASN A 10 -39.46 5.28 15.64
N GLU A 11 -39.40 3.98 15.38
CA GLU A 11 -38.18 3.23 15.08
C GLU A 11 -37.34 3.86 13.94
N LYS A 12 -37.98 4.50 12.95
CA LYS A 12 -37.26 5.19 11.86
C LYS A 12 -36.58 6.46 12.35
N LEU A 13 -37.23 7.23 13.21
CA LEU A 13 -36.66 8.44 13.82
C LEU A 13 -35.56 8.10 14.83
N THR A 14 -35.73 7.02 15.60
CA THR A 14 -34.68 6.53 16.50
C THR A 14 -33.45 6.06 15.72
N LYS A 15 -33.63 5.34 14.61
CA LYS A 15 -32.55 4.97 13.69
C LYS A 15 -31.89 6.18 13.04
N ALA A 16 -32.66 7.16 12.58
CA ALA A 16 -32.14 8.39 12.00
C ALA A 16 -31.36 9.24 13.03
N PHE A 17 -31.84 9.33 14.27
CA PHE A 17 -31.16 10.03 15.35
C PHE A 17 -29.87 9.31 15.78
N ALA A 18 -29.90 7.98 15.92
CA ALA A 18 -28.70 7.18 16.16
C ALA A 18 -27.67 7.34 15.03
N LEU A 19 -28.13 7.48 13.78
CA LEU A 19 -27.26 7.73 12.63
C LEU A 19 -26.67 9.14 12.64
N CYS A 20 -27.46 10.16 12.98
CA CYS A 20 -26.98 11.53 13.15
C CYS A 20 -25.98 11.62 14.29
N LYS A 21 -26.25 10.95 15.42
CA LYS A 21 -25.33 10.83 16.55
C LYS A 21 -24.04 10.13 16.13
N LYS A 22 -24.12 9.00 15.43
CA LYS A 22 -22.95 8.31 14.84
C LYS A 22 -22.22 9.21 13.85
N ARG A 23 -22.90 10.03 13.06
CA ARG A 23 -22.26 11.00 12.15
C ARG A 23 -21.55 12.15 12.87
N VAL A 24 -22.03 12.51 14.05
CA VAL A 24 -21.40 13.52 14.92
C VAL A 24 -20.23 12.93 15.70
N GLU A 25 -20.28 11.63 16.02
CA GLU A 25 -19.28 10.92 16.84
C GLU A 25 -18.22 10.14 16.03
N ASP A 26 -18.47 9.83 14.74
CA ASP A 26 -17.60 8.98 13.91
C ASP A 26 -16.50 9.80 13.23
N GLU A 27 -15.25 9.60 13.68
CA GLU A 27 -14.03 10.16 13.10
C GLU A 27 -13.67 9.51 11.73
N GLY A 28 -14.40 8.47 11.29
CA GLY A 28 -14.09 7.58 10.16
C GLY A 28 -14.64 7.95 8.77
N GLY A 29 -15.12 9.18 8.56
CA GLY A 29 -15.50 9.71 7.24
C GLY A 29 -17.01 9.67 6.89
N ARG A 30 -17.37 10.01 5.65
CA ARG A 30 -18.77 10.23 5.23
C ARG A 30 -19.56 8.91 5.20
N ILE A 31 -20.57 8.79 6.07
CA ILE A 31 -21.60 7.74 5.99
C ILE A 31 -22.42 7.91 4.70
N ILE A 32 -22.57 6.83 3.92
CA ILE A 32 -23.26 6.83 2.61
C ILE A 32 -24.60 6.09 2.64
N SER A 33 -24.75 5.07 3.50
CA SER A 33 -25.99 4.31 3.63
C SER A 33 -26.49 4.33 5.07
N VAL A 34 -27.81 4.50 5.22
CA VAL A 34 -28.50 4.41 6.51
C VAL A 34 -28.75 2.97 6.95
N VAL A 35 -28.64 2.01 6.01
CA VAL A 35 -28.80 0.58 6.24
C VAL A 35 -27.44 -0.06 6.53
N ASP A 36 -26.41 0.30 5.76
CA ASP A 36 -25.03 -0.14 5.99
C ASP A 36 -24.16 1.06 6.37
N THR A 37 -24.05 1.28 7.69
CA THR A 37 -23.31 2.43 8.23
C THR A 37 -21.79 2.27 8.13
N GLU A 38 -21.29 1.07 7.82
CA GLU A 38 -19.86 0.74 7.74
C GLU A 38 -19.34 0.76 6.30
N ALA A 39 -20.22 0.65 5.31
CA ALA A 39 -19.87 0.84 3.91
C ALA A 39 -19.29 2.24 3.66
N ARG A 40 -18.23 2.31 2.85
CA ARG A 40 -17.53 3.57 2.50
C ARG A 40 -17.44 3.72 0.98
N VAL A 41 -17.13 4.92 0.51
CA VAL A 41 -16.98 5.24 -0.93
C VAL A 41 -15.50 5.34 -1.28
N ALA A 42 -15.12 4.77 -2.41
CA ALA A 42 -13.86 5.04 -3.08
C ALA A 42 -14.12 5.64 -4.48
N TYR A 43 -13.24 6.54 -4.90
CA TYR A 43 -13.22 7.09 -6.24
C TYR A 43 -12.04 6.48 -7.01
N LYS A 44 -12.33 5.61 -7.97
CA LYS A 44 -11.27 5.00 -8.81
C LYS A 44 -10.83 5.94 -9.93
N SER A 45 -11.74 6.81 -10.38
CA SER A 45 -11.54 7.87 -11.36
C SER A 45 -12.61 8.95 -11.16
N PRO A 46 -12.40 10.20 -11.65
CA PRO A 46 -13.41 11.24 -11.58
C PRO A 46 -14.77 10.75 -12.13
N GLY A 47 -15.84 10.91 -11.36
CA GLY A 47 -17.19 10.50 -11.74
C GLY A 47 -17.55 9.01 -11.49
N HIS A 48 -16.58 8.16 -11.15
CA HIS A 48 -16.83 6.72 -10.91
C HIS A 48 -16.62 6.35 -9.44
N ALA A 49 -17.62 6.63 -8.62
CA ALA A 49 -17.68 6.23 -7.22
C ALA A 49 -18.10 4.75 -7.09
N LYS A 50 -17.44 4.02 -6.18
CA LYS A 50 -17.86 2.69 -5.73
C LYS A 50 -18.12 2.74 -4.23
N THR A 51 -19.21 2.11 -3.80
CA THR A 51 -19.61 2.04 -2.39
C THR A 51 -19.55 0.59 -1.91
N GLY A 52 -19.08 0.38 -0.69
CA GLY A 52 -18.99 -0.93 -0.06
C GLY A 52 -17.61 -1.19 0.56
N TYR A 53 -17.12 -2.40 0.33
CA TYR A 53 -15.89 -2.94 0.91
C TYR A 53 -14.95 -3.41 -0.20
N LYS A 54 -13.66 -3.40 0.08
CA LYS A 54 -12.62 -3.98 -0.76
C LYS A 54 -12.07 -5.26 -0.13
N ASN A 55 -11.81 -6.24 -0.99
CA ASN A 55 -11.09 -7.45 -0.64
C ASN A 55 -9.66 -7.33 -1.17
N SER A 56 -8.67 -7.51 -0.31
CA SER A 56 -7.25 -7.56 -0.65
C SER A 56 -6.76 -8.96 -0.36
N ILE A 57 -6.17 -9.63 -1.35
CA ILE A 57 -5.68 -11.00 -1.22
C ILE A 57 -4.18 -11.05 -1.44
N ILE A 58 -3.52 -12.04 -0.87
CA ILE A 58 -2.22 -12.52 -1.31
C ILE A 58 -2.43 -13.88 -1.98
N THR A 59 -1.62 -14.22 -2.96
CA THR A 59 -1.74 -15.48 -3.72
C THR A 59 -0.35 -16.07 -3.87
N ASP A 60 -0.24 -17.38 -3.66
CA ASP A 60 0.98 -18.12 -4.01
C ASP A 60 1.13 -18.16 -5.53
N GLU A 61 2.24 -17.66 -6.06
CA GLU A 61 2.40 -17.52 -7.52
C GLU A 61 2.43 -18.87 -8.24
N ASP A 62 2.90 -19.94 -7.60
CA ASP A 62 3.04 -21.25 -8.24
C ASP A 62 1.72 -22.01 -8.27
N SER A 63 1.05 -22.14 -7.12
CA SER A 63 -0.22 -22.87 -7.02
C SER A 63 -1.42 -22.01 -7.37
N GLU A 64 -1.30 -20.68 -7.41
CA GLU A 64 -2.41 -19.71 -7.49
C GLU A 64 -3.46 -19.87 -6.36
N ILE A 65 -3.07 -20.44 -5.22
CA ILE A 65 -3.90 -20.53 -4.01
C ILE A 65 -3.86 -19.20 -3.26
N ILE A 66 -4.99 -18.83 -2.64
CA ILE A 66 -5.12 -17.65 -1.80
C ILE A 66 -4.91 -18.07 -0.33
N PRO A 67 -3.70 -17.93 0.26
CA PRO A 67 -3.49 -18.29 1.65
C PRO A 67 -4.02 -17.26 2.63
N SER A 68 -4.14 -15.98 2.23
CA SER A 68 -4.60 -14.91 3.14
C SER A 68 -5.34 -13.82 2.38
N TYR A 69 -6.27 -13.18 3.08
CA TYR A 69 -7.09 -12.08 2.58
C TYR A 69 -7.48 -11.14 3.72
N GLU A 70 -7.82 -9.90 3.36
CA GLU A 70 -8.28 -8.86 4.26
C GLU A 70 -9.41 -8.07 3.61
N VAL A 71 -10.51 -7.90 4.33
CA VAL A 71 -11.65 -7.09 3.88
C VAL A 71 -11.65 -5.79 4.65
N THR A 72 -11.66 -4.67 3.95
CA THR A 72 -11.76 -3.36 4.58
C THR A 72 -12.83 -2.50 3.92
N PRO A 73 -13.35 -1.48 4.61
CA PRO A 73 -14.08 -0.41 3.95
C PRO A 73 -13.22 0.29 2.88
N PHE A 74 -13.86 0.88 1.88
CA PHE A 74 -13.17 1.46 0.72
C PHE A 74 -12.27 2.67 1.03
N ASN A 75 -12.49 3.38 2.14
CA ASN A 75 -11.72 4.57 2.54
C ASN A 75 -10.39 4.23 3.25
N VAL A 76 -10.20 2.98 3.67
CA VAL A 76 -8.96 2.56 4.34
C VAL A 76 -7.83 2.58 3.32
N ASN A 77 -6.67 3.15 3.65
CA ASN A 77 -5.51 3.13 2.76
C ASN A 77 -4.86 1.74 2.71
N ASP A 78 -4.17 1.45 1.61
CA ASP A 78 -3.50 0.15 1.38
C ASP A 78 -2.11 0.06 2.06
N ASP A 79 -1.69 1.14 2.73
CA ASP A 79 -0.34 1.35 3.27
C ASP A 79 0.11 0.32 4.30
N ARG A 80 -0.84 -0.40 4.92
CA ARG A 80 -0.57 -1.43 5.94
C ARG A 80 -1.10 -2.82 5.58
N LEU A 81 -1.77 -2.97 4.44
CA LEU A 81 -2.42 -4.24 4.10
C LEU A 81 -1.41 -5.32 3.74
N LEU A 82 -0.36 -4.98 2.99
CA LEU A 82 0.64 -5.96 2.58
C LEU A 82 1.38 -6.59 3.78
N PRO A 83 1.94 -5.81 4.73
CA PRO A 83 2.54 -6.38 5.93
C PRO A 83 1.59 -7.26 6.72
N LYS A 84 0.32 -6.84 6.87
CA LYS A 84 -0.70 -7.62 7.58
C LYS A 84 -0.95 -8.98 6.90
N LEU A 85 -1.10 -9.00 5.58
CA LEU A 85 -1.34 -10.23 4.82
C LEU A 85 -0.15 -11.19 4.89
N VAL A 86 1.07 -10.68 4.72
CA VAL A 86 2.30 -11.49 4.76
C VAL A 86 2.53 -12.07 6.16
N THR A 87 2.40 -11.25 7.21
CA THR A 87 2.53 -11.72 8.59
C THR A 87 1.50 -12.81 8.92
N LYS A 88 0.25 -12.66 8.47
CA LYS A 88 -0.78 -13.70 8.67
C LYS A 88 -0.40 -15.03 8.02
N VAL A 89 0.19 -15.01 6.82
CA VAL A 89 0.67 -16.23 6.15
C VAL A 89 1.84 -16.87 6.90
N GLU A 90 2.75 -16.05 7.42
CA GLU A 90 3.89 -16.50 8.23
C GLU A 90 3.42 -17.14 9.55
N GLU A 91 2.46 -16.53 10.23
CA GLU A 91 1.93 -17.01 11.52
C GLU A 91 1.05 -18.26 11.37
N GLU A 92 0.16 -18.31 10.38
CA GLU A 92 -0.81 -19.41 10.23
C GLU A 92 -0.20 -20.65 9.54
N PHE A 93 0.75 -20.45 8.63
CA PHE A 93 1.29 -21.54 7.79
C PHE A 93 2.79 -21.76 7.93
N ALA A 94 3.49 -20.95 8.75
CA ALA A 94 4.96 -20.95 8.82
C ALA A 94 5.63 -20.74 7.43
N LEU A 95 4.94 -20.03 6.52
CA LEU A 95 5.41 -19.76 5.17
C LEU A 95 5.90 -18.32 5.07
N LYS A 96 7.19 -18.16 4.73
CA LYS A 96 7.78 -16.86 4.46
C LYS A 96 8.09 -16.71 2.97
N PRO A 97 7.46 -15.75 2.26
CA PRO A 97 7.73 -15.57 0.83
C PRO A 97 9.15 -15.06 0.62
N LYS A 98 9.82 -15.55 -0.43
CA LYS A 98 11.14 -15.05 -0.84
C LYS A 98 11.05 -13.71 -1.56
N GLU A 99 9.97 -13.52 -2.31
CA GLU A 99 9.68 -12.29 -3.03
C GLU A 99 8.17 -11.99 -3.01
N VAL A 100 7.82 -10.72 -3.11
CA VAL A 100 6.43 -10.24 -3.13
C VAL A 100 6.24 -9.28 -4.30
N SER A 101 5.26 -9.58 -5.15
CA SER A 101 4.88 -8.78 -6.31
C SER A 101 3.56 -8.04 -6.03
N ALA A 102 3.56 -6.71 -6.10
CA ALA A 102 2.36 -5.91 -5.82
C ALA A 102 2.22 -4.68 -6.75
N ASP A 103 1.03 -4.08 -6.73
CA ASP A 103 0.72 -2.85 -7.45
C ASP A 103 1.50 -1.64 -6.95
N LYS A 104 1.64 -0.61 -7.80
CA LYS A 104 2.25 0.67 -7.40
C LYS A 104 1.56 1.32 -6.20
N GLY A 105 0.27 1.01 -5.96
CA GLY A 105 -0.46 1.46 -4.77
C GLY A 105 0.15 0.99 -3.44
N TYR A 106 0.96 -0.08 -3.47
CA TYR A 106 1.69 -0.61 -2.32
C TYR A 106 3.14 -0.09 -2.22
N ALA A 107 3.53 0.90 -3.04
CA ALA A 107 4.90 1.41 -3.12
C ALA A 107 5.31 2.36 -1.97
N THR A 108 4.70 2.25 -0.78
CA THR A 108 4.99 3.14 0.36
C THR A 108 6.37 2.85 0.97
N THR A 109 6.94 3.82 1.68
CA THR A 109 8.27 3.63 2.30
C THR A 109 8.21 2.58 3.40
N GLU A 110 7.09 2.53 4.11
CA GLU A 110 6.81 1.62 5.22
C GLU A 110 6.72 0.17 4.74
N ILE A 111 6.06 -0.08 3.60
CA ILE A 111 5.97 -1.41 3.00
C ILE A 111 7.36 -1.88 2.54
N ARG A 112 8.12 -1.01 1.86
CA ARG A 112 9.47 -1.34 1.40
C ARG A 112 10.40 -1.64 2.58
N ALA A 113 10.32 -0.84 3.65
CA ALA A 113 11.07 -1.09 4.87
C ALA A 113 10.70 -2.42 5.52
N TYR A 114 9.41 -2.75 5.62
CA TYR A 114 8.95 -4.04 6.14
C TYR A 114 9.52 -5.23 5.34
N LEU A 115 9.46 -5.16 4.00
CA LEU A 115 10.00 -6.20 3.13
C LEU A 115 11.52 -6.31 3.27
N TYR A 116 12.22 -5.18 3.33
CA TYR A 116 13.66 -5.12 3.55
C TYR A 116 14.07 -5.77 4.88
N ASP A 117 13.42 -5.38 5.98
CA ASP A 117 13.72 -5.87 7.33
C ASP A 117 13.43 -7.37 7.49
N LYS A 118 12.44 -7.87 6.74
CA LYS A 118 12.13 -9.30 6.66
C LYS A 118 12.98 -10.05 5.63
N ASP A 119 13.92 -9.42 4.94
CA ASP A 119 14.70 -10.02 3.84
C ASP A 119 13.81 -10.67 2.76
N ILE A 120 12.72 -9.98 2.41
CA ILE A 120 11.80 -10.35 1.33
C ILE A 120 12.07 -9.44 0.15
N THR A 121 12.27 -10.01 -1.03
CA THR A 121 12.51 -9.23 -2.25
C THR A 121 11.24 -8.50 -2.70
N SER A 122 11.31 -7.18 -2.80
CA SER A 122 10.19 -6.32 -3.23
C SER A 122 10.16 -6.19 -4.75
N ASN A 123 9.10 -6.71 -5.37
CA ASN A 123 8.80 -6.54 -6.79
C ASN A 123 7.67 -5.49 -6.97
N ILE A 124 7.87 -4.30 -6.40
CA ILE A 124 6.93 -3.17 -6.46
C ILE A 124 7.53 -2.00 -7.23
N ASP A 125 6.90 -1.65 -8.35
CA ASP A 125 7.33 -0.58 -9.26
C ASP A 125 7.13 0.82 -8.64
N PHE A 126 7.91 1.80 -9.10
CA PHE A 126 7.81 3.18 -8.63
C PHE A 126 6.82 3.98 -9.47
N TYR A 127 6.21 4.99 -8.87
CA TYR A 127 5.49 6.00 -9.65
C TYR A 127 6.49 6.81 -10.49
N THR A 128 6.13 7.08 -11.74
CA THR A 128 6.88 8.03 -12.56
C THR A 128 6.72 9.40 -11.90
N ILE A 129 7.83 9.91 -11.36
CA ILE A 129 7.87 11.29 -10.86
C ILE A 129 7.78 12.16 -12.10
N SER A 130 6.74 13.00 -12.21
CA SER A 130 6.73 14.00 -13.28
C SER A 130 7.95 14.89 -13.13
N GLU A 131 8.65 15.13 -14.23
CA GLU A 131 9.71 16.12 -14.34
C GLU A 131 9.10 17.52 -14.20
N LYS A 132 8.57 17.85 -13.02
CA LYS A 132 8.41 19.25 -12.66
C LYS A 132 9.83 19.81 -12.60
N GLU A 133 10.06 20.91 -13.32
CA GLU A 133 11.30 21.66 -13.25
C GLU A 133 11.66 21.87 -11.78
N LYS A 134 12.69 21.16 -11.31
CA LYS A 134 13.16 21.29 -9.94
C LYS A 134 13.88 22.62 -9.86
N GLU A 135 13.37 23.55 -9.06
CA GLU A 135 14.04 24.84 -8.83
C GLU A 135 15.40 24.68 -8.14
N THR A 136 15.67 23.54 -7.47
CA THR A 136 16.94 23.26 -6.77
C THR A 136 17.30 21.77 -6.79
N TYR A 137 18.60 21.46 -6.62
CA TYR A 137 19.06 20.10 -6.41
C TYR A 137 18.45 19.45 -5.15
N THR A 138 18.13 18.17 -5.28
CA THR A 138 17.47 17.28 -4.32
C THR A 138 18.28 16.00 -4.12
N CYS A 139 17.85 15.11 -3.22
CA CYS A 139 18.47 13.80 -3.04
C CYS A 139 18.54 12.98 -4.33
N SER A 140 17.59 13.13 -5.27
CA SER A 140 17.64 12.40 -6.54
C SER A 140 18.83 12.78 -7.42
N ASP A 141 19.45 13.93 -7.16
CA ASP A 141 20.58 14.46 -7.92
C ASP A 141 21.92 14.11 -7.25
N CYS A 142 21.87 13.42 -6.10
CA CYS A 142 23.03 12.99 -5.32
C CYS A 142 23.33 11.52 -5.59
N GLN A 143 24.59 11.12 -5.36
CA GLN A 143 24.98 9.72 -5.31
C GLN A 143 25.00 9.24 -3.86
N PHE A 144 24.67 7.97 -3.64
CA PHE A 144 24.62 7.36 -2.31
C PHE A 144 25.54 6.15 -2.25
N GLN A 145 26.22 5.99 -1.12
CA GLN A 145 27.05 4.83 -0.79
C GLN A 145 26.64 4.24 0.56
N ASP A 146 27.12 3.04 0.87
CA ASP A 146 26.92 2.36 2.16
C ASP A 146 25.43 2.27 2.58
N ASN A 147 24.57 1.78 1.67
CA ASN A 147 23.11 1.71 1.87
C ASN A 147 22.46 3.06 2.21
N GLY A 148 23.04 4.14 1.70
CA GLY A 148 22.59 5.51 1.93
C GLY A 148 23.04 6.09 3.26
N ASN A 149 24.09 5.56 3.91
CA ASN A 149 24.70 6.25 5.05
C ASN A 149 25.57 7.43 4.59
N THR A 150 26.17 7.31 3.41
CA THR A 150 27.07 8.31 2.84
C THR A 150 26.39 8.96 1.63
N LEU A 151 26.36 10.30 1.60
CA LEU A 151 25.84 11.07 0.48
C LEU A 151 26.97 11.84 -0.22
N ILE A 152 27.03 11.73 -1.54
CA ILE A 152 27.91 12.52 -2.40
C ILE A 152 27.06 13.53 -3.15
N CYS A 153 27.29 14.81 -2.88
CA CYS A 153 26.51 15.88 -3.50
C CYS A 153 26.86 16.04 -4.99
N PRO A 154 26.06 16.78 -5.80
CA PRO A 154 26.33 17.01 -7.23
C PRO A 154 27.65 17.74 -7.55
N ASN A 155 28.30 18.31 -6.54
CA ASN A 155 29.61 18.96 -6.62
C ASN A 155 30.75 18.06 -6.08
N GLY A 156 30.47 16.80 -5.76
CA GLY A 156 31.47 15.82 -5.30
C GLY A 156 31.80 15.87 -3.80
N VAL A 157 31.14 16.71 -3.00
CA VAL A 157 31.39 16.77 -1.55
C VAL A 157 30.74 15.56 -0.89
N VAL A 158 31.55 14.81 -0.16
CA VAL A 158 31.13 13.63 0.62
C VAL A 158 30.62 14.06 1.99
N VAL A 159 29.43 13.59 2.34
CA VAL A 159 28.83 13.73 3.67
C VAL A 159 28.69 12.33 4.25
N ASP A 160 29.54 12.03 5.23
CA ASP A 160 29.48 10.78 5.97
C ASP A 160 28.49 10.91 7.14
N GLY A 161 27.47 10.05 7.14
CA GLY A 161 26.39 10.03 8.11
C GLY A 161 25.26 11.04 7.84
N PHE A 162 24.17 10.83 8.57
CA PHE A 162 22.97 11.68 8.54
C PHE A 162 22.42 11.89 9.94
N LYS A 163 21.61 12.94 10.09
CA LYS A 163 20.76 13.13 11.28
C LYS A 163 19.33 12.77 10.94
N LEU A 164 18.62 12.16 11.88
CA LEU A 164 17.18 12.01 11.73
C LEU A 164 16.49 13.35 11.97
N SER A 165 15.43 13.64 11.21
CA SER A 165 14.54 14.77 11.49
C SER A 165 13.89 14.60 12.87
N SER A 166 13.34 15.68 13.44
CA SER A 166 12.71 15.67 14.78
C SER A 166 11.63 14.60 14.95
N ASN A 167 10.89 14.29 13.88
CA ASN A 167 9.87 13.25 13.84
C ASN A 167 10.39 11.87 13.41
N ALA A 168 11.71 11.70 13.25
CA ALA A 168 12.38 10.49 12.77
C ALA A 168 11.91 9.96 11.39
N LEU A 169 11.15 10.73 10.61
CA LEU A 169 10.63 10.30 9.31
C LEU A 169 11.62 10.50 8.15
N ASN A 170 12.66 11.32 8.34
CA ASN A 170 13.60 11.66 7.29
C ASN A 170 15.05 11.61 7.77
N ARG A 171 15.96 11.23 6.87
CA ARG A 171 17.40 11.40 6.98
C ARG A 171 17.78 12.76 6.43
N VAL A 172 18.59 13.51 7.16
CA VAL A 172 19.06 14.84 6.81
C VAL A 172 20.58 14.80 6.69
N TYR A 173 21.08 14.95 5.47
CA TYR A 173 22.50 15.04 5.15
C TYR A 173 22.86 16.52 5.02
N LYS A 174 23.66 17.02 5.94
CA LYS A 174 24.03 18.44 5.98
C LYS A 174 25.43 18.63 5.40
N VAL A 175 25.53 19.33 4.28
CA VAL A 175 26.82 19.75 3.72
C VAL A 175 27.33 20.93 4.54
N SER A 176 28.62 20.95 4.91
CA SER A 176 29.20 22.08 5.64
C SER A 176 29.04 23.39 4.84
N SER A 177 28.76 24.48 5.55
CA SER A 177 28.63 25.81 4.96
C SER A 177 29.91 26.28 4.27
N GLU A 178 31.08 25.82 4.73
CA GLU A 178 32.38 26.11 4.14
C GLU A 178 32.48 25.61 2.69
N TYR A 179 32.12 24.34 2.47
CA TYR A 179 32.06 23.76 1.12
C TYR A 179 30.99 24.44 0.26
N CYS A 180 29.83 24.78 0.84
CA CYS A 180 28.77 25.49 0.10
C CYS A 180 29.13 26.94 -0.25
N ARG A 181 30.04 27.58 0.49
CA ARG A 181 30.46 28.98 0.26
C ARG A 181 31.26 29.14 -1.04
N GLN A 182 32.11 28.16 -1.34
CA GLN A 182 32.99 28.17 -2.51
C GLN A 182 32.47 27.30 -3.68
N CYS A 183 31.26 26.76 -3.57
CA CYS A 183 30.70 25.84 -4.55
C CYS A 183 30.31 26.55 -5.87
N PRO A 184 30.83 26.12 -7.03
CA PRO A 184 30.44 26.68 -8.34
C PRO A 184 28.95 26.53 -8.65
N LYS A 185 28.32 25.44 -8.17
CA LYS A 185 26.90 25.12 -8.39
C LYS A 185 25.95 25.77 -7.36
N ARG A 186 26.43 26.72 -6.54
CA ARG A 186 25.66 27.31 -5.43
C ARG A 186 24.34 27.94 -5.89
N ASN A 187 24.34 28.62 -7.04
CA ASN A 187 23.16 29.30 -7.59
C ASN A 187 22.07 28.33 -8.06
N GLU A 188 22.41 27.11 -8.45
CA GLU A 188 21.45 26.08 -8.85
C GLU A 188 21.03 25.20 -7.65
N CYS A 189 21.90 25.09 -6.64
CA CYS A 189 21.70 24.20 -5.50
C CYS A 189 20.85 24.79 -4.37
N LEU A 190 21.02 26.08 -4.08
CA LEU A 190 20.33 26.77 -2.98
C LEU A 190 19.05 27.44 -3.47
N GLY A 191 17.99 27.44 -2.65
CA GLY A 191 16.76 28.17 -2.94
C GLY A 191 16.95 29.69 -2.85
N LYS A 192 16.00 30.46 -3.40
CA LYS A 192 16.10 31.94 -3.49
C LYS A 192 16.41 32.61 -2.14
N LYS A 193 15.81 32.15 -1.03
CA LYS A 193 16.06 32.67 0.33
C LYS A 193 17.42 32.26 0.90
N GLU A 194 17.88 31.07 0.55
CA GLU A 194 19.14 30.47 1.03
C GLU A 194 20.37 31.09 0.35
N LYS A 195 20.21 31.61 -0.87
CA LYS A 195 21.25 32.33 -1.63
C LYS A 195 21.71 33.62 -0.96
N VAL A 196 20.83 34.28 -0.20
CA VAL A 196 21.07 35.60 0.41
C VAL A 196 22.14 35.54 1.52
N TYR A 197 22.28 34.40 2.20
CA TYR A 197 23.21 34.27 3.33
C TYR A 197 24.45 33.47 2.94
N LEU A 198 25.63 34.08 3.01
CA LEU A 198 26.92 33.45 2.69
C LEU A 198 27.22 32.20 3.53
N GLY A 199 26.71 32.13 4.76
CA GLY A 199 26.85 30.99 5.68
C GLY A 199 25.87 29.83 5.48
N THR A 200 25.02 29.86 4.45
CA THR A 200 24.01 28.80 4.25
C THR A 200 24.65 27.48 3.83
N SER A 201 24.40 26.44 4.64
CA SER A 201 24.62 25.03 4.30
C SER A 201 23.42 24.46 3.54
N LYS A 202 23.65 23.62 2.53
CA LYS A 202 22.58 22.80 1.94
C LYS A 202 22.32 21.57 2.80
N SER A 203 21.04 21.27 3.04
CA SER A 203 20.61 19.99 3.60
C SER A 203 19.86 19.19 2.54
N PHE A 204 20.27 17.95 2.33
CA PHE A 204 19.56 16.99 1.49
C PHE A 204 18.69 16.12 2.40
N VAL A 205 17.43 15.94 2.03
CA VAL A 205 16.43 15.24 2.85
C VAL A 205 15.94 13.99 2.13
N ALA A 206 16.25 12.82 2.67
CA ALA A 206 15.75 11.53 2.20
C ALA A 206 14.81 10.92 3.24
N LYS A 207 14.05 9.88 2.87
CA LYS A 207 13.18 9.17 3.82
C LYS A 207 14.02 8.40 4.85
N ALA A 208 13.46 8.15 6.04
CA ALA A 208 14.15 7.44 7.12
C ALA A 208 14.68 6.05 6.72
N ARG A 209 13.92 5.32 5.89
CA ARG A 209 14.31 4.00 5.36
C ARG A 209 14.72 4.08 3.89
N PHE A 210 15.60 5.03 3.57
CA PHE A 210 16.11 5.21 2.21
C PHE A 210 16.97 4.03 1.73
N ASP A 211 17.55 3.27 2.65
CA ASP A 211 18.22 1.99 2.39
C ASP A 211 17.30 1.00 1.65
N ALA A 212 16.05 0.84 2.11
CA ALA A 212 15.07 -0.02 1.47
C ALA A 212 14.68 0.51 0.07
N ILE A 213 14.57 1.83 -0.08
CA ILE A 213 14.26 2.47 -1.36
C ILE A 213 15.39 2.23 -2.38
N LEU A 214 16.65 2.39 -1.98
CA LEU A 214 17.81 2.18 -2.84
C LEU A 214 17.90 0.72 -3.33
N LYS A 215 17.72 -0.26 -2.42
CA LYS A 215 17.69 -1.69 -2.78
C LYS A 215 16.61 -1.97 -3.84
N ASP A 216 15.42 -1.42 -3.64
CA ASP A 216 14.30 -1.61 -4.56
C ASP A 216 14.52 -0.90 -5.91
N GLN A 217 15.17 0.27 -5.91
CA GLN A 217 15.54 0.97 -7.15
C GLN A 217 16.51 0.15 -8.01
N GLU A 218 17.48 -0.53 -7.39
CA GLU A 218 18.35 -1.46 -8.11
C GLU A 218 17.59 -2.70 -8.58
N ARG A 219 16.70 -3.26 -7.74
CA ARG A 219 15.87 -4.42 -8.11
C ARG A 219 15.03 -4.15 -9.37
N VAL A 220 14.42 -2.97 -9.50
CA VAL A 220 13.56 -2.61 -10.65
C VAL A 220 14.32 -2.66 -11.99
N LYS A 221 15.64 -2.45 -11.99
CA LYS A 221 16.49 -2.51 -13.19
C LYS A 221 16.80 -3.94 -13.65
N THR A 222 16.56 -4.94 -12.80
CA THR A 222 16.91 -6.34 -13.08
C THR A 222 15.88 -7.04 -13.98
N GLU A 223 16.32 -8.04 -14.74
CA GLU A 223 15.42 -8.89 -15.54
C GLU A 223 14.46 -9.69 -14.67
N ALA A 224 14.93 -10.18 -13.52
CA ALA A 224 14.12 -10.92 -12.54
C ALA A 224 12.90 -10.10 -12.07
N PHE A 225 13.04 -8.79 -11.90
CA PHE A 225 11.92 -7.91 -11.60
C PHE A 225 10.91 -7.85 -12.76
N GLN A 226 11.38 -7.77 -14.01
CA GLN A 226 10.49 -7.73 -15.18
C GLN A 226 9.71 -9.05 -15.32
N GLU A 227 10.33 -10.18 -15.02
CA GLU A 227 9.63 -11.47 -14.99
C GLU A 227 8.59 -11.56 -13.88
N ALA A 228 8.94 -11.19 -12.64
CA ALA A 228 8.01 -11.17 -11.53
C ALA A 228 6.81 -10.24 -11.81
N LYS A 229 7.08 -9.06 -12.38
CA LYS A 229 6.04 -8.12 -12.81
C LYS A 229 5.09 -8.73 -13.84
N LYS A 230 5.60 -9.54 -14.79
CA LYS A 230 4.75 -10.26 -15.76
C LYS A 230 3.88 -11.31 -15.07
N ARG A 231 4.35 -12.01 -14.05
CA ARG A 231 3.57 -13.05 -13.33
C ARG A 231 2.38 -12.50 -12.55
N ARG A 232 2.33 -11.19 -12.30
CA ARG A 232 1.23 -10.52 -11.59
C ARG A 232 -0.15 -10.72 -12.21
N PHE A 233 -0.29 -11.05 -13.49
CA PHE A 233 -1.62 -11.36 -14.04
C PHE A 233 -2.32 -12.53 -13.30
N LYS A 234 -1.57 -13.40 -12.62
CA LYS A 234 -2.12 -14.53 -11.87
C LYS A 234 -3.04 -14.07 -10.73
N ILE A 235 -2.68 -13.01 -10.00
CA ILE A 235 -3.55 -12.48 -8.93
C ILE A 235 -4.82 -11.85 -9.53
N GLU A 236 -4.71 -11.17 -10.66
CA GLU A 236 -5.86 -10.58 -11.37
C GLU A 236 -6.83 -11.66 -11.84
N ARG A 237 -6.31 -12.80 -12.34
CA ARG A 237 -7.11 -13.97 -12.68
C ARG A 237 -7.88 -14.52 -11.49
N ARG A 238 -7.25 -14.60 -10.30
CA ARG A 238 -7.92 -15.07 -9.08
C ARG A 238 -9.01 -14.11 -8.62
N PHE A 239 -8.74 -12.81 -8.65
CA PHE A 239 -9.76 -11.79 -8.44
C PHE A 239 -10.93 -11.92 -9.43
N ALA A 240 -10.65 -12.11 -10.71
CA ALA A 240 -11.66 -12.27 -11.74
C ALA A 240 -12.54 -13.51 -11.51
N ALA A 241 -11.96 -14.63 -11.07
CA ALA A 241 -12.71 -15.83 -10.72
C ALA A 241 -13.70 -15.57 -9.57
N GLY A 242 -13.24 -14.93 -8.48
CA GLY A 242 -14.10 -14.58 -7.35
C GLY A 242 -15.23 -13.61 -7.73
N VAL A 243 -14.91 -12.62 -8.56
CA VAL A 243 -15.82 -11.58 -9.03
C VAL A 243 -16.87 -12.10 -10.01
N THR A 244 -16.51 -13.01 -10.91
CA THR A 244 -17.40 -13.51 -11.96
C THR A 244 -18.20 -14.72 -11.50
N ASN A 245 -17.58 -15.66 -10.78
CA ASN A 245 -18.19 -16.96 -10.49
C ASN A 245 -18.66 -17.11 -9.03
N HIS A 246 -18.11 -16.32 -8.09
CA HIS A 246 -18.35 -16.52 -6.65
C HIS A 246 -18.93 -15.30 -5.94
N MET A 247 -19.74 -14.52 -6.66
CA MET A 247 -20.55 -13.42 -6.12
C MET A 247 -19.77 -12.36 -5.32
N MET A 248 -18.49 -12.09 -5.64
CA MET A 248 -17.74 -11.03 -4.95
C MET A 248 -18.14 -9.61 -5.36
N ARG A 249 -18.93 -9.42 -6.43
CA ARG A 249 -19.42 -8.09 -6.83
C ARG A 249 -20.52 -7.54 -5.93
N ARG A 250 -21.28 -8.42 -5.27
CA ARG A 250 -22.45 -8.06 -4.47
C ARG A 250 -22.53 -9.00 -3.27
N THR A 251 -22.52 -8.44 -2.08
CA THR A 251 -22.85 -9.17 -0.85
C THR A 251 -24.33 -8.99 -0.55
N ARG A 252 -24.99 -10.03 -0.02
CA ARG A 252 -26.36 -9.94 0.52
C ARG A 252 -26.36 -9.53 2.00
N PHE A 253 -25.17 -9.46 2.60
CA PHE A 253 -24.99 -9.16 4.01
C PHE A 253 -24.65 -7.69 4.23
N ILE A 254 -25.00 -7.19 5.42
CA ILE A 254 -24.81 -5.80 5.84
C ILE A 254 -23.70 -5.75 6.89
N GLY A 255 -22.80 -4.77 6.78
CA GLY A 255 -21.69 -4.59 7.72
C GLY A 255 -20.42 -5.34 7.33
N LEU A 256 -19.30 -4.91 7.92
CA LEU A 256 -17.96 -5.40 7.60
C LEU A 256 -17.80 -6.86 7.98
N GLU A 257 -18.25 -7.25 9.18
CA GLU A 257 -18.09 -8.61 9.69
C GLU A 257 -18.81 -9.64 8.80
N ALA A 258 -20.07 -9.39 8.48
CA ALA A 258 -20.87 -10.30 7.66
C ALA A 258 -20.37 -10.35 6.21
N THR A 259 -19.92 -9.20 5.67
CA THR A 259 -19.24 -9.16 4.36
C THR A 259 -17.93 -9.94 4.38
N THR A 260 -17.17 -9.89 5.47
CA THR A 260 -15.93 -10.65 5.63
C THR A 260 -16.17 -12.15 5.58
N LYS A 261 -17.25 -12.64 6.23
CA LYS A 261 -17.68 -14.05 6.16
C LYS A 261 -18.05 -14.46 4.74
N HIS A 262 -18.79 -13.62 4.01
CA HIS A 262 -19.11 -13.87 2.59
C HIS A 262 -17.86 -13.99 1.72
N VAL A 263 -16.93 -13.04 1.86
CA VAL A 263 -15.65 -13.05 1.12
C VAL A 263 -14.81 -14.29 1.47
N ALA A 264 -14.81 -14.72 2.74
CA ALA A 264 -14.15 -15.94 3.18
C ALA A 264 -14.65 -17.16 2.39
N LEU A 265 -15.97 -17.35 2.35
CA LEU A 265 -16.61 -18.45 1.62
C LEU A 265 -16.31 -18.39 0.12
N SER A 266 -16.34 -17.21 -0.48
CA SER A 266 -15.97 -17.03 -1.89
C SER A 266 -14.50 -17.40 -2.14
N ASN A 267 -13.57 -16.98 -1.28
CA ASN A 267 -12.15 -17.33 -1.38
C ASN A 267 -11.92 -18.85 -1.22
N ILE A 268 -12.62 -19.48 -0.27
CA ILE A 268 -12.57 -20.94 -0.08
C ILE A 268 -13.04 -21.66 -1.35
N ALA A 269 -14.16 -21.25 -1.95
CA ALA A 269 -14.66 -21.85 -3.19
C ALA A 269 -13.65 -21.71 -4.35
N VAL A 270 -13.03 -20.52 -4.50
CA VAL A 270 -11.97 -20.29 -5.50
C VAL A 270 -10.78 -21.22 -5.27
N ASN A 271 -10.35 -21.38 -4.02
CA ASN A 271 -9.24 -22.27 -3.66
C ASN A 271 -9.58 -23.74 -3.91
N LEU A 272 -10.78 -24.21 -3.55
CA LEU A 272 -11.20 -25.60 -3.75
C LEU A 272 -11.18 -25.98 -5.24
N ILE A 273 -11.76 -25.14 -6.10
CA ILE A 273 -11.70 -25.35 -7.55
C ILE A 273 -10.25 -25.37 -8.03
N ARG A 274 -9.40 -24.50 -7.48
CA ARG A 274 -7.98 -24.48 -7.85
C ARG A 274 -7.24 -25.75 -7.43
N VAL A 275 -7.46 -26.24 -6.21
CA VAL A 275 -6.89 -27.50 -5.72
C VAL A 275 -7.31 -28.65 -6.63
N ILE A 276 -8.60 -28.75 -6.99
CA ILE A 276 -9.08 -29.78 -7.93
C ILE A 276 -8.32 -29.71 -9.26
N ASN A 277 -8.20 -28.52 -9.87
CA ASN A 277 -7.46 -28.35 -11.12
C ASN A 277 -5.96 -28.68 -11.02
N LEU A 278 -5.35 -28.54 -9.83
CA LEU A 278 -3.96 -28.94 -9.60
C LEU A 278 -3.82 -30.46 -9.47
N LEU A 279 -4.83 -31.13 -8.90
CA LEU A 279 -4.89 -32.58 -8.73
C LEU A 279 -5.34 -33.32 -10.00
N GLU A 280 -6.21 -32.71 -10.81
CA GLU A 280 -6.82 -33.30 -12.02
C GLU A 280 -5.91 -33.35 -13.24
N LYS A 281 -4.61 -33.07 -13.10
CA LYS A 281 -3.63 -33.17 -14.20
C LYS A 281 -3.47 -34.57 -14.83
N SER A 282 -4.28 -35.59 -14.49
CA SER A 282 -4.26 -36.90 -15.17
C SER A 282 -5.45 -37.84 -14.81
N LYS A 283 -6.71 -37.55 -15.19
CA LYS A 283 -7.78 -38.57 -15.07
C LYS A 283 -8.77 -38.58 -16.25
N ASP A 284 -8.84 -39.73 -16.92
CA ASP A 284 -9.70 -39.99 -18.08
C ASP A 284 -11.00 -40.77 -17.74
N THR A 285 -11.26 -41.04 -16.46
CA THR A 285 -12.39 -41.87 -16.02
C THR A 285 -13.11 -41.27 -14.81
N TYR A 286 -14.43 -41.16 -14.91
CA TYR A 286 -15.34 -40.68 -13.86
C TYR A 286 -16.38 -41.77 -13.56
N ALA A 287 -16.69 -41.98 -12.29
CA ALA A 287 -17.76 -42.88 -11.85
C ALA A 287 -18.92 -42.08 -11.29
N LEU A 288 -20.15 -42.48 -11.61
CA LEU A 288 -21.39 -41.90 -11.10
C LEU A 288 -22.00 -42.88 -10.10
N SER A 289 -22.42 -42.40 -8.93
CA SER A 289 -23.27 -43.16 -8.00
C SER A 289 -24.68 -42.55 -7.99
N SER A 290 -25.71 -43.40 -8.03
CA SER A 290 -27.12 -43.04 -7.84
C SER A 290 -27.48 -42.82 -6.39
#